data_AF-A0A1G1VKL3-F1
#
_entry.id   AF-A0A1G1VKL3-F1
#
_cell.length_a   1.000
_cell.length_b   1.000
_cell.length_c   1.000
_cell.angle_alpha   90.00
_cell.angle_beta   90.00
_cell.angle_gamma   90.00
#
_symmetry.space_group_name_H-M   'P 1'
#
loop_
_entity.id
_entity.type
_entity.pdbx_description
1 polymer ?
#
loop_
_entity_poly.entity_id
_entity_poly.type
_entity_poly.pdbx_seq_one_letter_code
_entity_poly.pdbx_strand_id
1 'polypeptide(L)'
;MDPIADLLVRIKNAYAANRSQVAMPASRGKQMVAQILAKNGYVAKVTVTGRGKERQLLVELKYVKHMPAISQVKRVSKPGRRVYRKVAELPRVLQGQGIAIVSTSK
;
A
#
# COMPACT_ATOMS: atom_id res chain seq x y z
N MET A 1 9.26 9.89 -10.85
CA MET A 1 9.10 8.60 -10.13
C MET A 1 7.82 8.66 -9.28
N ASP A 2 6.94 7.64 -9.29
CA ASP A 2 5.73 7.58 -8.44
C ASP A 2 6.04 6.80 -7.14
N PRO A 3 6.15 7.46 -5.97
CA PRO A 3 6.52 6.80 -4.72
C PRO A 3 5.48 5.80 -4.21
N ILE A 4 4.20 5.98 -4.55
CA ILE A 4 3.13 5.07 -4.12
C ILE A 4 3.17 3.80 -4.97
N ALA A 5 3.41 3.94 -6.28
CA ALA A 5 3.60 2.80 -7.15
C ALA A 5 4.81 1.95 -6.70
N ASP A 6 5.93 2.59 -6.35
CA ASP A 6 7.13 1.91 -5.81
C ASP A 6 6.82 1.13 -4.53
N LEU A 7 6.08 1.72 -3.57
CA LEU A 7 5.63 1.03 -2.35
C LEU A 7 4.84 -0.25 -2.67
N LEU A 8 3.83 -0.15 -3.55
CA LEU A 8 2.96 -1.27 -3.89
C LEU A 8 3.73 -2.39 -4.61
N VAL A 9 4.62 -2.03 -5.53
CA VAL A 9 5.46 -2.99 -6.27
C VAL A 9 6.44 -3.68 -5.32
N ARG A 10 7.09 -2.95 -4.41
CA ARG A 10 8.00 -3.55 -3.42
C ARG A 10 7.29 -4.55 -2.50
N ILE A 11 6.08 -4.24 -2.04
CA ILE A 11 5.26 -5.16 -1.26
C ILE A 11 4.94 -6.41 -2.07
N LYS A 12 4.49 -6.26 -3.32
CA LYS A 12 4.19 -7.39 -4.21
C LYS A 12 5.42 -8.28 -4.43
N ASN A 13 6.57 -7.69 -4.71
CA ASN A 13 7.80 -8.42 -4.95
C ASN A 13 8.29 -9.14 -3.69
N ALA A 14 8.11 -8.54 -2.52
CA ALA A 14 8.45 -9.17 -1.25
C ALA A 14 7.53 -10.34 -0.90
N TYR A 15 6.24 -10.25 -1.24
CA TYR A 15 5.34 -11.40 -1.17
C TYR A 15 5.80 -12.53 -2.09
N ALA A 16 6.17 -12.22 -3.33
CA ALA A 16 6.69 -13.23 -4.28
C ALA A 16 8.03 -13.85 -3.82
N ALA A 17 8.85 -13.08 -3.11
CA ALA A 17 10.12 -13.53 -2.54
C ALA A 17 9.98 -14.16 -1.13
N ASN A 18 8.76 -14.42 -0.65
CA ASN A 18 8.48 -14.99 0.68
C ASN A 18 9.21 -14.29 1.84
N ARG A 19 9.33 -12.95 1.77
CA ARG A 19 9.97 -12.17 2.84
C ARG A 19 9.00 -11.91 3.99
N SER A 20 9.51 -11.86 5.22
CA SER A 20 8.71 -11.48 6.39
C SER A 20 8.41 -9.97 6.43
N GLN A 21 9.31 -9.14 5.93
CA GLN A 21 9.20 -7.69 6.01
C GLN A 21 9.86 -6.95 4.84
N VAL A 22 9.48 -5.69 4.65
CA VAL A 22 10.03 -4.77 3.65
C VAL A 22 10.35 -3.43 4.29
N ALA A 23 11.56 -2.94 4.04
CA ALA A 23 11.98 -1.59 4.42
C ALA A 23 12.12 -0.69 3.19
N MET A 24 11.73 0.58 3.31
CA MET A 24 11.92 1.59 2.26
C MET A 24 11.92 3.02 2.84
N PRO A 25 12.39 4.04 2.11
CA PRO A 25 12.30 5.43 2.56
C PRO A 25 10.86 5.85 2.85
N ALA A 26 10.64 6.42 4.02
CA ALA A 26 9.33 6.83 4.47
C ALA A 26 8.89 8.16 3.84
N SER A 27 7.62 8.24 3.47
CA SER A 27 6.96 9.49 3.13
C SER A 27 5.57 9.49 3.75
N ARG A 28 4.98 10.68 3.98
CA ARG A 28 3.63 10.78 4.55
C ARG A 28 2.61 9.98 3.74
N GLY A 29 2.66 10.08 2.41
CA GLY A 29 1.78 9.31 1.52
C GLY A 29 1.99 7.79 1.62
N LYS A 30 3.25 7.31 1.69
CA LYS A 30 3.54 5.88 1.85
C LYS A 30 3.07 5.36 3.21
N GLN A 31 3.30 6.13 4.27
CA GLN A 31 2.86 5.81 5.63
C GLN A 31 1.34 5.67 5.70
N MET A 32 0.60 6.64 5.17
CA MET A 32 -0.88 6.60 5.16
C MET A 32 -1.40 5.38 4.40
N VAL A 33 -0.87 5.09 3.20
CA VAL A 33 -1.29 3.91 2.43
C VAL A 33 -0.97 2.62 3.19
N ALA A 34 0.22 2.50 3.76
CA ALA A 34 0.63 1.31 4.51
C ALA A 34 -0.23 1.11 5.78
N GLN A 35 -0.54 2.18 6.51
CA GLN A 35 -1.44 2.13 7.67
C GLN A 35 -2.85 1.67 7.28
N ILE A 36 -3.39 2.13 6.15
CA ILE A 36 -4.69 1.67 5.65
C ILE A 36 -4.64 0.18 5.32
N LEU A 37 -3.56 -0.31 4.70
CA LEU A 37 -3.37 -1.74 4.46
C LEU A 37 -3.35 -2.55 5.77
N ALA A 38 -2.67 -2.04 6.80
CA ALA A 38 -2.59 -2.69 8.11
C ALA A 38 -3.96 -2.75 8.79
N LYS A 39 -4.70 -1.64 8.78
CA LYS A 39 -6.04 -1.55 9.38
C LYS A 39 -7.05 -2.51 8.75
N ASN A 40 -6.93 -2.76 7.45
CA ASN A 40 -7.79 -3.71 6.73
C ASN A 40 -7.24 -5.16 6.76
N GLY A 41 -6.15 -5.41 7.50
CA GLY A 41 -5.61 -6.76 7.69
C GLY A 41 -4.83 -7.33 6.51
N TYR A 42 -4.40 -6.50 5.55
CA TYR A 42 -3.61 -6.90 4.38
C TYR A 42 -2.10 -6.99 4.64
N VAL A 43 -1.62 -6.29 5.67
CA VAL A 43 -0.24 -6.39 6.19
C VAL A 43 -0.32 -6.54 7.70
N ALA A 44 0.70 -7.11 8.33
CA ALA A 44 0.66 -7.42 9.76
C ALA A 44 0.86 -6.16 10.60
N LYS A 45 1.92 -5.40 10.30
CA LYS A 45 2.31 -4.21 11.05
C LYS A 45 3.05 -3.23 10.17
N VAL A 46 2.95 -1.96 10.52
CA VAL A 46 3.68 -0.88 9.85
C VAL A 46 4.33 -0.02 10.92
N THR A 47 5.65 0.14 10.81
CA THR A 47 6.46 0.90 11.76
C THR A 47 7.30 1.92 11.00
N VAL A 48 7.49 3.11 11.57
CA VAL A 48 8.43 4.10 11.04
C VAL A 48 9.63 4.16 11.97
N THR A 49 10.81 3.93 11.42
CA THR A 49 12.07 3.96 12.16
C THR A 49 12.97 5.08 11.63
N GLY A 50 13.96 5.49 12.42
CA GLY A 50 14.90 6.56 12.06
C GLY A 50 14.43 7.98 12.41
N ARG A 51 15.32 8.96 12.22
CA ARG A 51 15.09 10.39 12.51
C ARG A 51 15.42 11.26 11.29
N GLY A 52 14.77 12.42 11.19
CA GLY A 52 15.10 13.42 10.16
C GLY A 52 14.86 12.92 8.73
N LYS A 53 15.91 13.03 7.88
CA LYS A 53 15.89 12.62 6.46
C LYS A 53 16.03 11.11 6.26
N GLU A 54 16.44 10.36 7.29
CA GLU A 54 16.69 8.91 7.22
C GLU A 54 15.51 8.07 7.69
N ARG A 55 14.29 8.64 7.71
CA ARG A 55 13.10 7.89 8.12
C ARG A 55 12.86 6.73 7.16
N GLN A 56 12.76 5.53 7.72
CA GLN A 56 12.41 4.31 7.01
C GLN A 56 11.02 3.82 7.42
N LEU A 57 10.29 3.30 6.44
CA LEU A 57 9.01 2.64 6.60
C LEU A 57 9.27 1.14 6.56
N LEU A 58 9.01 0.46 7.68
CA LEU A 58 9.05 -0.98 7.81
C LEU A 58 7.63 -1.53 7.72
N VAL A 59 7.39 -2.44 6.79
CA VAL A 59 6.11 -3.10 6.58
C VAL A 59 6.30 -4.60 6.81
N GLU A 60 5.68 -5.12 7.86
CA GLU A 60 5.62 -6.56 8.13
C GLU A 60 4.50 -7.19 7.29
N LEU A 61 4.86 -8.19 6.50
CA LEU A 61 3.95 -8.86 5.59
C LEU A 61 3.12 -9.91 6.32
N LYS A 62 1.86 -10.07 5.91
CA LYS A 62 0.95 -11.05 6.52
C LYS A 62 0.72 -12.20 5.55
N TYR A 63 0.86 -13.40 6.07
CA TYR A 63 0.58 -14.64 5.35
C TYR A 63 -0.54 -15.40 6.07
N VAL A 64 -1.51 -15.92 5.30
CA VAL A 64 -2.63 -16.72 5.82
C VAL A 64 -2.57 -18.06 5.12
N LYS A 65 -2.39 -19.15 5.87
CA LYS A 65 -2.22 -20.51 5.30
C LYS A 65 -1.14 -20.56 4.22
N HIS A 66 0.02 -19.95 4.48
CA HIS A 66 1.15 -19.79 3.54
C HIS A 66 0.87 -18.97 2.27
N MET A 67 -0.32 -18.38 2.13
CA MET A 67 -0.64 -17.50 1.02
C MET A 67 -0.46 -16.02 1.42
N PRO A 68 0.07 -15.18 0.53
CA PRO A 68 0.08 -13.72 0.71
C PRO A 68 -1.32 -13.17 1.04
N ALA A 69 -1.43 -12.32 2.05
CA ALA A 69 -2.69 -11.63 2.36
C ALA A 69 -3.11 -10.64 1.26
N ILE A 70 -2.16 -10.20 0.42
CA ILE A 70 -2.42 -9.36 -0.76
C ILE A 70 -2.19 -10.20 -2.02
N SER A 71 -3.23 -10.36 -2.82
CA SER A 71 -3.17 -11.06 -4.12
C SER A 71 -2.75 -10.13 -5.26
N GLN A 72 -3.36 -8.95 -5.35
CA GLN A 72 -3.12 -7.98 -6.43
C GLN A 72 -3.13 -6.54 -5.92
N VAL A 73 -2.30 -5.71 -6.55
CA VAL A 73 -2.22 -4.27 -6.32
C VAL A 73 -2.19 -3.54 -7.66
N LYS A 74 -2.93 -2.44 -7.77
CA LYS A 74 -2.97 -1.63 -8.99
C LYS A 74 -2.99 -0.14 -8.67
N ARG A 75 -2.05 0.61 -9.23
CA ARG A 75 -2.03 2.08 -9.16
C ARG A 75 -2.87 2.67 -10.30
N VAL A 76 -4.02 3.27 -9.96
CA VAL A 76 -4.98 3.82 -10.93
C VAL A 76 -4.60 5.22 -11.40
N SER A 77 -4.43 6.19 -10.49
CA SER A 77 -3.96 7.53 -10.83
C SER A 77 -2.44 7.52 -10.97
N LYS A 78 -1.86 8.09 -12.03
CA LYS A 78 -0.40 8.19 -12.21
C LYS A 78 0.01 9.66 -12.36
N PRO A 79 1.28 10.05 -12.13
CA PRO A 79 1.71 11.44 -12.30
C PRO A 79 1.40 12.01 -13.69
N GLY A 80 1.61 11.22 -14.76
CA GLY A 80 1.30 11.64 -16.13
C GLY A 80 -0.18 11.61 -16.51
N ARG A 81 -1.04 11.00 -15.69
CA ARG A 81 -2.50 11.01 -15.89
C ARG A 81 -3.20 10.83 -14.56
N ARG A 82 -3.62 11.94 -13.96
CA ARG A 82 -4.42 11.94 -12.73
C ARG A 82 -5.83 11.47 -13.05
N VAL A 83 -6.38 10.64 -12.18
CA VAL A 83 -7.74 10.12 -12.31
C VAL A 83 -8.52 10.63 -11.09
N TYR A 84 -9.48 11.51 -11.36
CA TYR A 84 -10.43 12.03 -10.38
C TYR A 84 -11.80 11.49 -10.73
N ARG A 85 -12.58 11.10 -9.72
CA ARG A 85 -13.93 10.58 -9.89
C ARG A 85 -14.85 11.14 -8.82
N LYS A 86 -16.13 11.29 -9.16
CA LYS A 86 -17.18 11.61 -8.19
C LYS A 86 -17.46 10.39 -7.30
N VAL A 87 -18.06 10.61 -6.14
CA VAL A 87 -18.38 9.55 -5.17
C VAL A 87 -19.21 8.42 -5.80
N ALA A 88 -20.17 8.77 -6.65
CA ALA A 88 -21.04 7.82 -7.35
C ALA A 88 -20.31 6.93 -8.37
N GLU A 89 -19.13 7.35 -8.85
CA GLU A 89 -18.34 6.67 -9.88
C GLU A 89 -17.15 5.89 -9.30
N LEU A 90 -17.07 5.83 -7.97
CA LEU A 90 -15.99 5.12 -7.29
C LEU A 90 -16.08 3.62 -7.62
N PRO A 91 -14.96 3.02 -8.05
CA PRO A 91 -14.96 1.62 -8.45
C PRO A 91 -15.17 0.73 -7.22
N ARG A 92 -16.06 -0.25 -7.36
CA ARG A 92 -16.13 -1.38 -6.43
C ARG A 92 -15.04 -2.38 -6.80
N VAL A 93 -14.18 -2.74 -5.85
CA VAL A 93 -13.10 -3.71 -6.07
C VAL A 93 -13.60 -5.10 -5.69
N LEU A 94 -13.50 -6.07 -6.61
CA LEU A 94 -13.87 -7.48 -6.40
C LEU A 94 -15.25 -7.65 -5.73
N GLN A 95 -16.26 -6.91 -6.19
CA GLN A 95 -17.63 -6.96 -5.64
C GLN A 95 -17.70 -6.73 -4.11
N GLY A 96 -16.78 -5.93 -3.55
CA GLY A 96 -16.72 -5.60 -2.12
C GLY A 96 -15.71 -6.41 -1.31
N GLN A 97 -15.03 -7.39 -1.92
CA GLN A 97 -13.99 -8.19 -1.26
C GLN A 97 -12.61 -7.51 -1.27
N GLY A 98 -12.47 -6.41 -2.01
CA GLY A 98 -11.25 -5.61 -2.04
C GLY A 98 -11.49 -4.16 -1.64
N ILE A 99 -10.40 -3.42 -1.43
CA ILE A 99 -10.45 -2.01 -1.07
C ILE A 99 -9.94 -1.11 -2.20
N ALA A 100 -10.56 0.07 -2.34
CA ALA A 100 -10.02 1.17 -3.13
C ALA A 100 -9.55 2.28 -2.17
N ILE A 101 -8.28 2.66 -2.29
CA ILE A 101 -7.72 3.78 -1.51
C ILE A 101 -7.83 5.05 -2.36
N VAL A 102 -8.59 6.03 -1.87
CA VAL A 102 -8.86 7.29 -2.55
C VAL A 102 -8.33 8.44 -1.70
N SER A 103 -7.64 9.38 -2.34
CA SER A 103 -7.20 10.62 -1.68
C SER A 103 -8.36 11.62 -1.73
N THR A 104 -8.81 12.07 -0.58
CA THR A 104 -9.83 13.11 -0.42
C THR A 104 -9.22 14.37 0.20
N SER A 105 -9.95 15.49 0.20
CA SER A 105 -9.54 16.75 0.81
C SER A 105 -9.75 16.82 2.34
N LYS A 106 -10.35 15.79 2.94
CA LYS A 106 -10.50 15.60 4.39
C LYS A 106 -9.40 14.70 4.93
#